data_AF-A0A401HAL5-F1
#
_entry.id   AF-A0A401HAL5-F1
#
_cell.length_a   1.000
_cell.length_b   1.000
_cell.length_c   1.000
_cell.angle_alpha   90.00
_cell.angle_beta   90.00
_cell.angle_gamma   90.00
#
_symmetry.space_group_name_H-M   'P 1'
#
loop_
_entity.id
_entity.type
_entity.pdbx_description
1 polymer ?
#
loop_
_entity_poly.entity_id
_entity_poly.type
_entity_poly.pdbx_seq_one_letter_code
_entity_poly.pdbx_strand_id
1 'polypeptide(L)'
;MARPVEAVKRLLERWLEGRRRGYVLTLVALRRLEERGEEATVEKVREEGLRILERTEGRIDWGVTREEYTVNMVSSILRELAESGLVETVDGVRSTARYRMSRDAEEEFLSSFGHLLQLVRMPK
;
A
#
# COMPACT_ATOMS: atom_id res chain seq x y z
N MET A 1 -20.32 -8.11 2.33
CA MET A 1 -19.24 -7.11 2.45
C MET A 1 -18.30 -7.59 3.54
N ALA A 2 -17.03 -7.90 3.21
CA ALA A 2 -16.05 -8.21 4.25
C ALA A 2 -15.79 -6.92 5.05
N ARG A 3 -15.75 -7.00 6.38
CA ARG A 3 -15.45 -5.83 7.21
C ARG A 3 -13.99 -5.42 6.97
N PRO A 4 -13.64 -4.12 6.92
CA PRO A 4 -12.27 -3.65 6.65
C PRO A 4 -11.18 -4.34 7.47
N VAL A 5 -11.45 -4.62 8.75
CA VAL A 5 -10.57 -5.39 9.64
C VAL A 5 -10.28 -6.80 9.12
N GLU A 6 -11.29 -7.52 8.64
CA GLU A 6 -11.08 -8.85 8.03
C GLU A 6 -10.27 -8.76 6.74
N ALA A 7 -10.41 -7.67 5.99
CA ALA A 7 -9.62 -7.46 4.78
C ALA A 7 -8.14 -7.25 5.11
N VAL A 8 -7.80 -6.52 6.19
CA VAL A 8 -6.41 -6.36 6.66
C VAL A 8 -5.84 -7.72 7.10
N LYS A 9 -6.59 -8.50 7.89
CA LYS A 9 -6.14 -9.82 8.35
C LYS A 9 -5.86 -10.78 7.20
N ARG A 10 -6.79 -10.87 6.24
CA ARG A 10 -6.60 -11.68 5.03
C ARG A 10 -5.42 -11.20 4.20
N LEU A 11 -5.17 -9.89 4.16
CA LEU A 11 -4.01 -9.34 3.47
C LEU A 11 -2.71 -9.77 4.15
N LEU A 12 -2.64 -9.70 5.48
CA LEU A 12 -1.49 -10.15 6.26
C LEU A 12 -1.21 -11.63 6.02
N GLU A 13 -2.22 -12.49 6.13
CA GLU A 13 -2.10 -13.94 5.85
C GLU A 13 -1.55 -14.18 4.44
N ARG A 14 -2.12 -13.52 3.43
CA ARG A 14 -1.70 -13.69 2.04
C ARG A 14 -0.31 -13.14 1.74
N TRP A 15 0.11 -12.10 2.46
CA TRP A 15 1.47 -11.56 2.35
C TRP A 15 2.49 -12.54 2.93
N LEU A 16 2.21 -13.10 4.10
CA LEU A 16 3.03 -14.15 4.71
C LEU A 16 3.11 -15.42 3.84
N GLU A 17 2.04 -15.73 3.10
CA GLU A 17 2.00 -16.82 2.12
C GLU A 17 2.63 -16.48 0.76
N GLY A 18 3.09 -15.24 0.54
CA GLY A 18 3.65 -14.77 -0.74
C GLY A 18 2.63 -14.63 -1.89
N ARG A 19 1.32 -14.78 -1.61
CA ARG A 19 0.25 -14.82 -2.62
C ARG A 19 -0.23 -13.44 -3.09
N ARG A 20 0.07 -12.37 -2.34
CA ARG A 20 -0.28 -10.98 -2.72
C ARG A 20 0.95 -10.07 -2.75
N ARG A 21 1.77 -10.30 -3.78
CA ARG A 21 2.99 -9.54 -4.12
C ARG A 21 2.71 -8.03 -4.20
N GLY A 22 3.49 -7.21 -3.51
CA GLY A 22 3.43 -5.74 -3.59
C GLY A 22 2.26 -5.06 -2.86
N TYR A 23 1.27 -5.78 -2.32
CA TYR A 23 0.10 -5.16 -1.68
C TYR A 23 0.45 -4.34 -0.44
N VAL A 24 1.23 -4.93 0.46
CA VAL A 24 1.65 -4.25 1.69
C VAL A 24 2.53 -3.05 1.36
N LEU A 25 3.41 -3.18 0.35
CA LEU A 25 4.21 -2.06 -0.16
C LEU A 25 3.32 -0.92 -0.66
N THR A 26 2.27 -1.22 -1.42
CA THR A 26 1.32 -0.23 -1.92
C THR A 26 0.58 0.50 -0.80
N LEU A 27 0.13 -0.21 0.24
CA LEU A 27 -0.52 0.42 1.39
C LEU A 27 0.46 1.28 2.22
N VAL A 28 1.69 0.79 2.42
CA VAL A 28 2.74 1.56 3.12
C VAL A 28 3.08 2.83 2.33
N ALA A 29 3.22 2.74 1.01
CA ALA A 29 3.48 3.89 0.14
C ALA A 29 2.32 4.89 0.17
N LEU A 30 1.07 4.42 0.09
CA LEU A 30 -0.12 5.24 0.23
C LEU A 30 -0.12 5.99 1.57
N ARG A 31 0.09 5.28 2.68
CA ARG A 31 0.10 5.89 4.03
C ARG A 31 1.22 6.93 4.16
N ARG A 32 2.40 6.68 3.60
CA ARG A 32 3.52 7.62 3.62
C ARG A 32 3.24 8.92 2.88
N LEU A 33 2.45 8.88 1.81
CA LEU A 33 2.00 10.09 1.11
C LEU A 33 0.98 10.85 1.95
N GLU A 34 0.02 10.17 2.54
CA GLU A 34 -0.98 10.79 3.42
C GLU A 34 -0.36 11.45 4.66
N GLU A 35 0.62 10.81 5.30
CA GLU A 35 1.36 11.38 6.44
C GLU A 35 2.07 12.69 6.08
N ARG A 36 2.45 12.86 4.81
CA ARG A 36 3.07 14.08 4.29
C ARG A 36 2.05 15.08 3.75
N GLY A 37 0.75 14.77 3.81
CA GLY A 37 -0.32 15.59 3.22
C GLY A 37 -0.26 15.64 1.69
N GLU A 38 0.40 14.68 1.05
CA GLU A 38 0.52 14.62 -0.40
C GLU A 38 -0.65 13.87 -1.04
N GLU A 39 -1.01 14.27 -2.26
CA GLU A 39 -1.99 13.53 -3.05
C GLU A 39 -1.46 12.14 -3.42
N ALA A 40 -2.29 11.11 -3.26
CA ALA A 40 -1.94 9.74 -3.62
C ALA A 40 -2.62 9.28 -4.92
N THR A 41 -2.02 9.63 -6.06
CA THR A 41 -2.35 9.04 -7.36
C THR A 41 -1.60 7.73 -7.57
N VAL A 42 -1.96 6.94 -8.59
CA VAL A 42 -1.27 5.67 -8.91
C VAL A 42 0.24 5.91 -9.12
N GLU A 43 0.59 6.97 -9.84
CA GLU A 43 1.97 7.33 -10.17
C GLU A 43 2.75 7.69 -8.90
N LYS A 44 2.19 8.54 -8.04
CA LYS A 44 2.84 8.94 -6.79
C LYS A 44 2.99 7.76 -5.82
N VAL A 45 1.97 6.91 -5.71
CA VAL A 45 2.04 5.68 -4.90
C VAL A 45 3.12 4.74 -5.44
N ARG A 46 3.24 4.60 -6.76
CA ARG A 46 4.32 3.83 -7.37
C ARG A 46 5.67 4.43 -7.05
N GLU A 47 5.87 5.72 -7.29
CA GLU A 47 7.13 6.42 -7.02
C GLU A 47 7.57 6.26 -5.56
N GLU A 48 6.65 6.45 -4.62
CA GLU A 48 6.94 6.27 -3.20
C GLU A 48 7.27 4.79 -2.88
N GLY A 49 6.54 3.84 -3.47
CA GLY A 49 6.85 2.42 -3.32
C GLY A 49 8.23 2.04 -3.87
N LEU A 50 8.66 2.63 -4.99
CA LEU A 50 10.02 2.42 -5.51
C LEU A 50 11.09 3.00 -4.57
N ARG A 51 10.85 4.17 -3.97
CA ARG A 51 11.74 4.73 -2.94
C ARG A 51 11.81 3.83 -1.71
N ILE A 52 10.68 3.24 -1.31
CA ILE A 52 10.64 2.29 -0.20
C ILE A 52 11.45 1.04 -0.55
N LEU A 53 11.23 0.42 -1.71
CA LEU A 53 12.01 -0.74 -2.17
C LEU A 53 13.51 -0.48 -2.10
N GLU A 54 13.95 0.65 -2.65
CA GLU A 54 15.36 1.05 -2.64
C GLU A 54 15.91 1.29 -1.23
N ARG A 55 15.12 1.85 -0.31
CA ARG A 55 15.52 2.08 1.08
C ARG A 55 15.63 0.81 1.91
N THR A 56 14.77 -0.16 1.61
CA THR A 56 14.65 -1.40 2.38
C THR A 56 15.28 -2.60 1.68
N GLU A 57 16.05 -2.36 0.62
CA GLU A 57 16.76 -3.37 -0.15
C GLU A 57 17.59 -4.28 0.77
N GLY A 58 17.40 -5.59 0.63
CA GLY A 58 18.05 -6.61 1.47
C GLY A 58 17.55 -6.71 2.92
N ARG A 59 16.62 -5.84 3.36
CA ARG A 59 16.06 -5.82 4.73
C ARG A 59 14.64 -6.34 4.81
N ILE A 60 13.82 -6.05 3.78
CA ILE A 60 12.41 -6.43 3.74
C ILE A 60 12.11 -7.02 2.37
N ASP A 61 11.54 -8.22 2.34
CA ASP A 61 10.97 -8.78 1.13
C ASP A 61 9.51 -8.31 0.98
N TRP A 62 9.29 -7.42 0.00
CA TRP A 62 7.96 -6.91 -0.34
C TRP A 62 7.19 -7.84 -1.29
N GLY A 63 7.80 -8.96 -1.66
CA GLY A 63 7.29 -9.93 -2.62
C GLY A 63 7.28 -9.40 -4.05
N VAL A 64 7.93 -8.28 -4.35
CA VAL A 64 7.96 -7.65 -5.68
C VAL A 64 9.30 -6.94 -5.91
N THR A 65 9.84 -7.01 -7.13
CA THR A 65 11.04 -6.24 -7.52
C THR A 65 10.69 -4.85 -8.06
N ARG A 66 11.73 -4.00 -8.25
CA ARG A 66 11.59 -2.67 -8.85
C ARG A 66 11.01 -2.72 -10.27
N GLU A 67 11.38 -3.74 -11.04
CA GLU A 67 10.92 -3.97 -12.41
C GLU A 67 9.47 -4.47 -12.45
N GLU A 68 9.11 -5.35 -11.51
CA GLU A 68 7.75 -5.89 -11.39
C GLU A 68 6.75 -4.82 -10.89
N TYR A 69 7.19 -3.86 -10.05
CA TYR A 69 6.35 -2.82 -9.45
C TYR A 69 5.98 -1.69 -10.45
N THR A 70 5.17 -2.05 -11.44
CA THR A 70 4.72 -1.19 -12.55
C THR A 70 3.47 -0.37 -12.20
N VAL A 71 3.18 0.67 -12.99
CA VAL A 71 1.96 1.49 -12.85
C VAL A 71 0.70 0.63 -12.95
N ASN A 72 0.67 -0.31 -13.90
CA ASN A 72 -0.47 -1.21 -14.09
C ASN A 72 -0.69 -2.12 -12.88
N MET A 73 0.40 -2.64 -12.29
CA MET A 73 0.32 -3.46 -11.08
C MET A 73 -0.25 -2.64 -9.91
N VAL A 74 0.32 -1.45 -9.65
CA VAL A 74 -0.15 -0.57 -8.57
C VAL A 74 -1.61 -0.17 -8.77
N SER A 75 -2.01 0.14 -10.00
CA SER A 75 -3.41 0.45 -10.35
C SER A 75 -4.33 -0.73 -10.03
N SER A 76 -3.96 -1.96 -10.42
CA SER A 76 -4.73 -3.16 -10.11
C SER A 76 -4.85 -3.40 -8.61
N ILE A 77 -3.74 -3.27 -7.87
CA ILE A 77 -3.71 -3.44 -6.41
C ILE A 77 -4.62 -2.41 -5.73
N LEU A 78 -4.50 -1.13 -6.07
CA LEU A 78 -5.33 -0.06 -5.48
C LEU A 78 -6.82 -0.29 -5.75
N ARG A 79 -7.17 -0.79 -6.94
CA ARG A 79 -8.54 -1.15 -7.27
C ARG A 79 -9.06 -2.30 -6.41
N GLU A 80 -8.30 -3.39 -6.29
CA GLU A 80 -8.69 -4.53 -5.45
C GLU A 80 -8.79 -4.14 -3.97
N LEU A 81 -7.88 -3.29 -3.49
CA LEU A 81 -7.93 -2.74 -2.14
C LEU A 81 -9.18 -1.88 -1.94
N ALA A 82 -9.57 -1.09 -2.94
CA ALA A 82 -10.80 -0.30 -2.89
C ALA A 82 -12.06 -1.18 -2.89
N GLU A 83 -12.10 -2.22 -3.73
CA GLU A 83 -13.18 -3.21 -3.74
C GLU A 83 -13.31 -3.97 -2.40
N SER A 84 -12.20 -4.13 -1.68
CA SER A 84 -12.16 -4.75 -0.35
C SER A 84 -12.50 -3.80 0.80
N GLY A 85 -12.63 -2.49 0.54
CA GLY A 85 -12.90 -1.47 1.56
C GLY A 85 -11.68 -1.04 2.38
N LEU A 86 -10.47 -1.42 1.98
CA LEU A 86 -9.22 -1.00 2.64
C LEU A 86 -8.79 0.41 2.20
N VAL A 87 -9.15 0.78 0.99
CA VAL A 87 -8.80 2.05 0.36
C VAL A 87 -10.08 2.69 -0.19
N GLU A 88 -10.15 4.01 -0.19
CA GLU A 88 -11.25 4.78 -0.74
C GLU A 88 -10.74 5.60 -1.91
N THR A 89 -11.56 5.72 -2.96
CA THR A 89 -11.32 6.66 -4.06
C THR A 89 -11.94 8.00 -3.69
N VAL A 90 -11.10 9.03 -3.52
CA VAL A 90 -11.51 10.36 -3.02
C VAL A 90 -12.04 11.23 -4.14
N ASP A 91 -11.38 11.21 -5.31
CA ASP A 91 -11.77 12.05 -6.46
C ASP A 91 -11.08 11.58 -7.75
N GLY A 92 -11.66 11.87 -8.92
CA GLY A 92 -11.03 11.67 -10.24
C GLY A 92 -11.56 10.52 -11.12
N VAL A 93 -11.35 10.64 -12.43
CA VAL A 93 -11.67 9.60 -13.44
C VAL A 93 -10.42 8.75 -13.63
N ARG A 94 -10.54 7.41 -13.55
CA ARG A 94 -9.50 6.34 -13.73
C ARG A 94 -8.00 6.73 -13.66
N SER A 95 -7.50 7.62 -14.51
CA SER A 95 -6.10 8.08 -14.56
C SER A 95 -5.73 9.19 -13.55
N THR A 96 -6.69 9.90 -12.97
CA THR A 96 -6.45 10.94 -11.94
C THR A 96 -7.03 10.58 -10.59
N ALA A 97 -7.44 9.31 -10.42
CA ALA A 97 -8.02 8.82 -9.19
C ALA A 97 -7.06 9.03 -8.02
N ARG A 98 -7.53 9.73 -7.00
CA ARG A 98 -6.84 9.90 -5.72
C ARG A 98 -7.34 8.85 -4.75
N TYR A 99 -6.40 8.23 -4.05
CA TYR A 99 -6.68 7.16 -3.10
C TYR A 99 -6.41 7.64 -1.68
N ARG A 100 -7.13 7.08 -0.72
CA ARG A 100 -6.81 7.19 0.70
C ARG A 100 -7.07 5.88 1.42
N MET A 101 -6.38 5.61 2.51
CA MET A 101 -6.72 4.49 3.38
C MET A 101 -8.09 4.76 4.01
N SER A 102 -8.94 3.72 4.07
CA SER A 102 -10.21 3.85 4.78
C SER A 102 -9.95 4.01 6.27
N ARG A 103 -10.70 4.88 6.95
CA ARG A 103 -10.55 5.11 8.40
C ARG A 103 -10.74 3.83 9.20
N ASP A 104 -11.70 2.99 8.79
CA ASP A 104 -11.99 1.71 9.45
C ASP A 104 -10.88 0.67 9.26
N ALA A 105 -10.07 0.82 8.20
CA ALA A 105 -8.93 -0.04 7.92
C ALA A 105 -7.62 0.50 8.54
N GLU A 106 -7.52 1.80 8.74
CA GLU A 106 -6.29 2.48 9.17
C GLU A 106 -5.78 1.96 10.51
N GLU A 107 -6.65 1.84 11.51
CA GLU A 107 -6.26 1.38 12.85
C GLU A 107 -5.69 -0.04 12.82
N GLU A 108 -6.38 -0.97 12.16
CA GLU A 108 -5.94 -2.37 12.04
C GLU A 108 -4.67 -2.48 11.19
N PHE A 109 -4.54 -1.66 10.13
CA PHE A 109 -3.33 -1.59 9.33
C PHE A 109 -2.13 -1.11 10.15
N LEU A 110 -2.29 -0.05 10.95
CA LEU A 110 -1.23 0.46 11.82
C LEU A 110 -0.85 -0.55 12.90
N SER A 111 -1.82 -1.26 13.47
CA SER A 111 -1.57 -2.36 14.42
C SER A 111 -0.74 -3.48 13.79
N SER A 112 -1.10 -3.90 12.57
CA SER A 112 -0.48 -5.04 11.89
C SER A 112 0.86 -4.70 11.23
N PHE A 113 0.98 -3.50 10.64
CA PHE A 113 2.07 -3.12 9.74
C PHE A 113 2.78 -1.83 10.15
N GLY A 114 2.42 -1.21 11.28
CA GLY A 114 3.03 0.04 11.75
C GLY A 114 4.55 -0.06 11.96
N HIS A 115 5.05 -1.25 12.30
CA HIS A 115 6.50 -1.51 12.39
C HIS A 115 7.19 -1.32 11.02
N LEU A 116 6.53 -1.65 9.90
CA LEU A 116 7.07 -1.40 8.55
C LEU A 116 7.17 0.11 8.29
N LEU A 117 6.18 0.90 8.72
CA LEU A 117 6.23 2.36 8.61
C LEU A 117 7.42 2.96 9.37
N GLN A 118 7.76 2.42 10.53
CA GLN A 118 8.95 2.83 11.28
C GLN A 118 10.24 2.49 10.52
N LEU A 119 10.34 1.28 9.96
CA LEU A 119 11.50 0.84 9.20
C LEU A 119 11.74 1.69 7.94
N VAL A 120 10.68 2.06 7.20
CA VAL A 120 10.81 2.91 5.98
C VAL A 120 11.11 4.39 6.28
N ARG A 121 10.96 4.82 7.54
CA ARG A 121 11.31 6.17 8.00
C ARG A 121 12.77 6.26 8.46
N MET A 122 13.39 5.16 8.83
CA MET A 122 14.80 5.15 9.24
C MET A 122 15.69 5.54 8.05
N PRO A 123 16.76 6.33 8.27
CA PRO A 123 17.80 6.53 7.27
C PRO A 123 18.47 5.20 6.91
N LYS A 124 19.03 5.12 5.70
CA LYS A 124 19.85 3.98 5.26
C LYS A 124 21.07 3.82 6.17
#